data_AF-A0A951FYF9-F1
#
_entry.id   AF-A0A951FYF9-F1
#
_cell.length_a   1.000
_cell.length_b   1.000
_cell.length_c   1.000
_cell.angle_alpha   90.00
_cell.angle_beta   90.00
_cell.angle_gamma   90.00
#
_symmetry.space_group_name_H-M   'P 1'
#
loop_
_entity.id
_entity.type
_entity.pdbx_description
1 polymer ?
#
loop_
_entity_poly.entity_id
_entity_poly.type
_entity_poly.pdbx_seq_one_letter_code
_entity_poly.pdbx_strand_id
1 'polypeptide(L)'
;MDVCYRHPSRETGVSCSSCGRPICPDCMTPTPVGMRCPECSRERTRVTRGVRSGPVLPRATQALIVINVIVFLAETATGAPLGGGGGGSIWNHGALFGPALTGNNPFPVYTGTHEYWRLLTSAFLHDGFLHIAINMFSLYFVDSALEPAIGSRNFVVVYMTSLLAGS
;
A
#
# COMPACT_ATOMS: atom_id res chain seq x y z
N MET A 1 53.16 1.36 25.35
CA MET A 1 52.77 0.77 24.04
C MET A 1 51.75 -0.31 24.29
N ASP A 2 50.71 -0.39 23.47
CA ASP A 2 49.77 -1.51 23.52
C ASP A 2 50.37 -2.75 22.84
N VAL A 3 49.96 -3.93 23.31
CA VAL A 3 50.41 -5.23 22.76
C VAL A 3 49.25 -5.94 22.06
N CYS A 4 49.58 -6.72 21.03
CA CYS A 4 48.57 -7.45 20.27
C CYS A 4 47.77 -8.41 21.17
N TYR A 5 46.44 -8.38 21.06
CA TYR A 5 45.56 -9.21 21.90
C TYR A 5 45.81 -10.73 21.76
N ARG A 6 46.38 -11.19 20.64
CA ARG A 6 46.75 -12.60 20.41
C ARG A 6 48.23 -12.88 20.66
N HIS A 7 49.08 -11.84 20.58
CA HIS A 7 50.53 -11.97 20.69
C HIS A 7 51.05 -10.94 21.72
N PRO A 8 51.03 -11.26 23.02
CA PRO A 8 51.42 -10.34 24.09
C PRO A 8 52.88 -9.88 24.00
N SER A 9 53.73 -10.63 23.32
CA SER A 9 55.14 -10.30 23.08
C SER A 9 55.36 -9.30 21.94
N ARG A 10 54.29 -8.81 21.29
CA ARG A 10 54.39 -7.91 20.13
C ARG A 10 53.68 -6.59 20.40
N GLU A 11 54.47 -5.53 20.46
CA GLU A 11 53.96 -4.16 20.49
C GLU A 11 53.27 -3.81 19.17
N THR A 12 52.22 -3.00 19.23
CA THR A 12 51.51 -2.53 18.05
C THR A 12 50.96 -1.12 18.23
N GLY A 13 50.90 -0.37 17.13
CA GLY A 13 50.19 0.91 17.03
C GLY A 13 48.86 0.82 16.28
N VAL A 14 48.43 -0.38 15.89
CA VAL A 14 47.22 -0.60 15.08
C VAL A 14 46.13 -1.25 15.93
N SER A 15 44.91 -0.75 15.82
CA SER A 15 43.72 -1.28 16.49
C SER A 15 42.61 -1.66 15.50
N CYS A 16 41.74 -2.58 15.90
CA CYS A 16 40.60 -2.98 15.09
C CYS A 16 39.58 -1.84 14.99
N SER A 17 39.20 -1.42 13.77
CA SER A 17 38.21 -0.35 13.55
C SER A 17 36.79 -0.69 14.03
N SER A 18 36.50 -1.97 14.29
CA SER A 18 35.17 -2.42 14.74
C SER A 18 35.06 -2.61 16.25
N CYS A 19 36.11 -3.09 16.92
CA CYS A 19 36.07 -3.45 18.35
C CYS A 19 37.16 -2.79 19.19
N GLY A 20 38.05 -2.00 18.59
CA GLY A 20 39.10 -1.24 19.27
C GLY A 20 40.30 -2.06 19.78
N ARG A 21 40.27 -3.39 19.72
CA ARG A 21 41.35 -4.23 20.24
C ARG A 21 42.68 -3.98 19.50
N PRO A 22 43.83 -3.93 20.21
CA PRO A 22 45.15 -3.80 19.58
C PRO A 22 45.52 -5.08 18.81
N ILE A 23 45.98 -4.92 17.57
CA ILE A 23 46.30 -6.00 16.63
C ILE A 23 47.68 -5.80 15.99
N CYS A 24 48.48 -6.86 15.85
CA CYS A 24 49.76 -6.77 15.13
C CYS A 24 49.58 -6.85 13.60
N PRO A 25 50.59 -6.46 12.80
CA PRO A 25 50.56 -6.57 11.33
C PRO A 25 50.29 -7.99 10.79
N ASP A 26 50.65 -9.02 11.54
CA ASP A 26 50.38 -10.42 11.15
C ASP A 26 48.92 -10.83 11.41
N CYS A 27 48.23 -10.16 12.35
CA CYS A 27 46.85 -10.46 12.73
C CYS A 27 45.82 -9.54 12.06
N MET A 28 46.26 -8.43 11.46
CA MET A 28 45.34 -7.46 10.86
C MET A 28 44.79 -7.96 9.52
N THR A 29 43.51 -7.72 9.28
CA THR A 29 42.84 -7.97 8.00
C THR A 29 42.47 -6.63 7.37
N PRO A 30 42.95 -6.30 6.16
CA PRO A 30 42.60 -5.06 5.49
C PRO A 30 41.13 -5.06 5.06
N THR A 31 40.43 -3.97 5.34
CA THR A 31 39.06 -3.73 4.90
C THR A 31 38.91 -2.31 4.34
N PRO A 32 37.83 -2.00 3.59
CA PRO A 32 37.63 -0.67 3.02
C PRO A 32 37.59 0.47 4.06
N VAL A 33 37.26 0.16 5.32
CA VAL A 33 37.13 1.11 6.43
C VAL A 33 38.20 0.90 7.51
N GLY A 34 39.40 0.48 7.09
CA GLY A 34 40.56 0.30 7.97
C GLY A 34 40.86 -1.16 8.30
N MET A 35 41.60 -1.39 9.39
CA MET A 35 42.09 -2.71 9.76
C MET A 35 41.13 -3.40 10.73
N ARG A 36 40.79 -4.67 10.47
CA ARG A 36 39.97 -5.49 11.37
C ARG A 36 40.77 -6.63 11.99
N CYS A 37 40.37 -7.06 13.19
CA CYS A 37 40.87 -8.28 13.79
C CYS A 37 40.27 -9.53 13.12
N PRO A 38 40.88 -10.72 13.29
CA PRO A 38 40.40 -11.96 12.67
C PRO A 38 38.96 -12.30 13.03
N GLU A 39 38.51 -11.98 14.24
CA GLU A 39 37.13 -12.20 14.71
C GLU A 39 36.15 -11.29 13.96
N CYS A 40 36.36 -9.97 13.99
CA CYS A 40 35.48 -8.98 13.33
C CYS A 40 35.56 -9.03 11.79
N SER A 41 36.61 -9.63 11.22
CA SER A 41 36.73 -9.83 9.76
C SER A 41 35.84 -10.97 9.25
N ARG A 42 35.56 -11.96 10.11
CA ARG A 42 34.72 -13.12 9.80
C ARG A 42 33.23 -12.82 9.94
N GLU A 43 32.89 -11.78 10.69
CA GLU A 43 31.54 -11.24 10.81
C GLU A 43 31.07 -10.70 9.45
N ARG A 44 30.38 -11.54 8.67
CA ARG A 44 29.77 -11.12 7.42
C ARG A 44 28.52 -10.33 7.76
N THR A 45 28.51 -9.04 7.43
CA THR A 45 27.29 -8.24 7.50
C THR A 45 26.25 -8.90 6.60
N ARG A 46 25.19 -9.45 7.20
CA ARG A 46 24.10 -10.07 6.44
C ARG A 46 23.35 -8.96 5.74
N VAL A 47 23.69 -8.69 4.49
CA VAL A 47 22.89 -7.83 3.63
C VAL A 47 21.59 -8.57 3.36
N THR A 48 20.53 -8.22 4.10
CA THR A 48 19.18 -8.60 3.75
C THR A 48 18.83 -7.93 2.43
N ARG A 49 19.13 -8.60 1.31
CA ARG A 49 18.57 -8.24 0.00
C ARG A 49 17.08 -8.55 0.03
N GLY A 50 16.32 -7.62 0.60
CA GLY A 50 14.88 -7.67 0.74
C GLY A 50 14.22 -6.38 0.27
N VAL A 51 14.79 -5.69 -0.71
CA VAL A 51 14.05 -4.65 -1.42
C VAL A 51 13.43 -5.33 -2.64
N ARG A 52 12.14 -5.71 -2.52
CA ARG A 52 11.34 -6.03 -3.69
C ARG A 52 11.21 -4.74 -4.50
N SER A 53 12.06 -4.59 -5.52
CA SER A 53 12.09 -3.46 -6.43
C SER A 53 10.96 -3.61 -7.45
N GLY A 54 9.76 -3.19 -7.05
CA GLY A 54 8.62 -3.00 -7.93
C GLY A 54 7.58 -2.13 -7.22
N PRO A 55 6.76 -1.35 -7.94
CA PRO A 55 5.62 -0.68 -7.35
C PRO A 55 4.62 -1.76 -6.89
N VAL A 56 4.80 -2.27 -5.69
CA VAL A 56 3.79 -3.10 -5.04
C VAL A 56 2.82 -2.10 -4.46
N LEU A 57 1.72 -1.84 -5.17
CA LEU A 57 0.63 -1.09 -4.57
C LEU A 57 0.24 -1.77 -3.25
N PRO A 58 -0.09 -0.97 -2.22
CA PRO A 58 -0.67 -1.52 -1.02
C PRO A 58 -1.89 -2.39 -1.35
N ARG A 59 -2.06 -3.50 -0.61
CA ARG A 59 -2.97 -4.58 -1.02
C ARG A 59 -4.43 -4.13 -1.06
N ALA A 60 -4.86 -3.32 -0.11
CA ALA A 60 -6.23 -2.84 -0.07
C ALA A 60 -6.48 -1.81 -1.18
N THR A 61 -5.54 -0.90 -1.40
CA THR A 61 -5.57 0.07 -2.51
C THR A 61 -5.69 -0.65 -3.86
N GLN A 62 -4.86 -1.66 -4.10
CA GLN A 62 -4.93 -2.47 -5.32
C GLN A 62 -6.28 -3.18 -5.47
N ALA A 63 -6.80 -3.77 -4.38
CA ALA A 63 -8.09 -4.44 -4.41
C ALA A 63 -9.23 -3.48 -4.74
N LEU A 64 -9.25 -2.29 -4.14
CA LEU A 64 -10.26 -1.26 -4.41
C LEU A 64 -10.22 -0.80 -5.86
N ILE A 65 -9.03 -0.54 -6.42
CA ILE A 65 -8.90 -0.16 -7.82
C ILE A 65 -9.44 -1.26 -8.74
N VAL A 66 -9.05 -2.52 -8.51
CA VAL A 66 -9.52 -3.65 -9.31
C VAL A 66 -11.04 -3.82 -9.23
N ILE A 67 -11.62 -3.72 -8.04
CA ILE A 67 -13.07 -3.82 -7.84
C ILE A 67 -13.80 -2.71 -8.61
N ASN A 68 -13.37 -1.46 -8.48
CA ASN A 68 -14.00 -0.32 -9.16
C ASN A 68 -13.90 -0.45 -10.69
N VAL A 69 -12.76 -0.89 -11.22
CA VAL A 69 -12.60 -1.15 -12.66
C VAL A 69 -13.54 -2.26 -13.13
N ILE A 70 -13.64 -3.38 -12.39
CA ILE A 70 -14.55 -4.47 -12.74
C ILE A 70 -16.01 -4.01 -12.75
N VAL A 71 -16.41 -3.25 -11.72
CA VAL A 71 -17.78 -2.72 -11.60
C VAL A 71 -18.08 -1.79 -12.77
N PHE A 72 -17.17 -0.87 -13.13
CA PHE A 72 -17.37 0.03 -14.26
C PHE A 72 -17.45 -0.67 -15.62
N LEU A 73 -16.66 -1.73 -15.82
CA LEU A 73 -16.80 -2.58 -17.01
C LEU A 73 -18.17 -3.27 -17.05
N ALA A 74 -18.72 -3.67 -15.90
CA ALA A 74 -20.06 -4.24 -15.83
C ALA A 74 -21.15 -3.19 -16.06
N GLU A 75 -21.01 -1.97 -15.51
CA GLU A 75 -21.92 -0.85 -15.76
C GLU A 75 -22.04 -0.56 -17.27
N THR A 76 -20.89 -0.41 -17.94
CA THR A 76 -20.84 -0.16 -19.38
C THR A 76 -21.39 -1.33 -20.21
N ALA A 77 -21.09 -2.56 -19.81
CA ALA A 77 -21.65 -3.76 -20.45
C ALA A 77 -23.18 -3.89 -20.29
N THR A 78 -23.77 -3.29 -19.24
CA THR A 78 -25.22 -3.31 -18.99
C THR A 78 -25.95 -2.07 -19.49
N GLY A 79 -25.26 -1.17 -20.19
CA GLY A 79 -25.86 -0.04 -20.90
C GLY A 79 -25.50 1.35 -20.39
N ALA A 80 -24.57 1.48 -19.43
CA ALA A 80 -24.08 2.79 -19.00
C ALA A 80 -23.20 3.44 -20.09
N PRO A 81 -23.45 4.70 -20.50
CA PRO A 81 -22.62 5.40 -21.46
C PRO A 81 -21.26 5.80 -20.87
N LEU A 82 -20.19 5.71 -21.66
CA LEU A 82 -18.85 6.13 -21.23
C LEU A 82 -18.75 7.63 -20.94
N GLY A 83 -19.64 8.43 -21.52
CA GLY A 83 -19.63 9.89 -21.44
C GLY A 83 -20.32 10.50 -20.22
N GLY A 84 -20.92 9.71 -19.33
CA GLY A 84 -21.73 10.24 -18.24
C GLY A 84 -23.24 10.22 -18.51
N GLY A 85 -24.03 10.36 -17.45
CA GLY A 85 -25.49 10.48 -17.50
C GLY A 85 -26.26 9.32 -16.87
N GLY A 86 -25.55 8.35 -16.30
CA GLY A 86 -26.13 7.15 -15.71
C GLY A 86 -26.91 6.27 -16.69
N GLY A 87 -27.15 5.02 -16.30
CA GLY A 87 -27.98 4.10 -17.09
C GLY A 87 -27.50 2.66 -17.08
N GLY A 88 -28.33 1.77 -17.60
CA GLY A 88 -28.10 0.33 -17.54
C GLY A 88 -28.56 -0.31 -16.23
N SER A 89 -28.62 -1.64 -16.23
CA SER A 89 -29.22 -2.40 -15.12
C SER A 89 -28.45 -2.22 -13.81
N ILE A 90 -27.11 -2.29 -13.84
CA ILE A 90 -26.29 -2.19 -12.63
C ILE A 90 -26.41 -0.81 -11.99
N TRP A 91 -26.37 0.24 -12.81
CA TRP A 91 -26.59 1.61 -12.34
C TRP A 91 -27.96 1.75 -11.69
N ASN A 92 -29.03 1.31 -12.36
CA ASN A 92 -30.40 1.48 -11.87
C ASN A 92 -30.65 0.73 -10.54
N HIS A 93 -30.01 -0.42 -10.31
CA HIS A 93 -30.19 -1.19 -9.07
C HIS A 93 -29.17 -0.89 -7.96
N GLY A 94 -28.06 -0.24 -8.29
CA GLY A 94 -26.97 0.03 -7.34
C GLY A 94 -26.73 1.50 -7.02
N ALA A 95 -27.17 2.44 -7.88
CA ALA A 95 -26.92 3.86 -7.67
C ALA A 95 -27.67 4.37 -6.44
N LEU A 96 -27.09 5.36 -5.79
CA LEU A 96 -27.72 5.94 -4.62
C LEU A 96 -28.97 6.72 -5.04
N PHE A 97 -30.10 6.33 -4.48
CA PHE A 97 -31.37 6.94 -4.81
C PHE A 97 -32.24 7.10 -3.57
N GLY A 98 -32.23 8.31 -2.99
CA GLY A 98 -32.89 8.65 -1.72
C GLY A 98 -34.30 8.05 -1.56
N PRO A 99 -35.22 8.21 -2.55
CA PRO A 99 -36.56 7.65 -2.42
C PRO A 99 -36.61 6.13 -2.27
N ALA A 100 -35.71 5.36 -2.92
CA ALA A 100 -35.63 3.91 -2.75
C ALA A 100 -35.08 3.47 -1.37
N LEU A 101 -34.34 4.34 -0.67
CA LEU A 101 -33.95 4.08 0.73
C LEU A 101 -35.12 4.26 1.70
N THR A 102 -36.15 5.00 1.29
CA THR A 102 -37.32 5.30 2.12
C THR A 102 -38.51 4.42 1.72
N GLY A 103 -39.53 4.37 2.58
CA GLY A 103 -40.81 3.69 2.28
C GLY A 103 -41.61 4.32 1.13
N ASN A 104 -41.20 5.49 0.64
CA ASN A 104 -41.94 6.30 -0.32
C ASN A 104 -41.13 6.51 -1.60
N ASN A 105 -41.09 5.47 -2.44
CA ASN A 105 -40.47 5.55 -3.75
C ASN A 105 -41.54 5.85 -4.82
N PRO A 106 -41.60 7.07 -5.38
CA PRO A 106 -42.62 7.45 -6.34
C PRO A 106 -42.29 7.01 -7.78
N PHE A 107 -41.16 6.33 -8.01
CA PHE A 107 -40.68 5.99 -9.35
C PHE A 107 -40.78 4.47 -9.61
N PRO A 108 -41.55 4.04 -10.63
CA PRO A 108 -41.80 2.61 -10.91
C PRO A 108 -40.58 1.86 -11.45
N VAL A 109 -39.52 2.56 -11.86
CA VAL A 109 -38.23 1.96 -12.27
C VAL A 109 -37.53 1.27 -11.10
N TYR A 110 -37.82 1.68 -9.87
CA TYR A 110 -37.22 1.13 -8.66
C TYR A 110 -38.33 0.38 -7.91
N THR A 111 -38.25 -0.95 -7.90
CA THR A 111 -39.35 -1.81 -7.45
C THR A 111 -39.41 -2.05 -5.95
N GLY A 112 -38.43 -1.58 -5.18
CA GLY A 112 -38.34 -1.77 -3.73
C GLY A 112 -38.46 -0.48 -2.92
N THR A 113 -38.80 -0.69 -1.65
CA THR A 113 -38.62 0.27 -0.56
C THR A 113 -37.53 -0.27 0.38
N HIS A 114 -36.82 0.61 1.09
CA HIS A 114 -35.76 0.23 2.04
C HIS A 114 -34.55 -0.47 1.40
N GLU A 115 -34.13 -0.02 0.22
CA GLU A 115 -33.00 -0.57 -0.53
C GLU A 115 -31.64 -0.11 0.03
N TYR A 116 -31.35 -0.44 1.30
CA TYR A 116 -30.18 0.05 2.03
C TYR A 116 -28.83 -0.40 1.45
N TRP A 117 -28.80 -1.45 0.65
CA TRP A 117 -27.57 -1.86 -0.05
C TRP A 117 -27.03 -0.76 -0.96
N ARG A 118 -27.89 0.16 -1.43
CA ARG A 118 -27.50 1.33 -2.24
C ARG A 118 -26.51 2.25 -1.53
N LEU A 119 -26.51 2.29 -0.20
CA LEU A 119 -25.49 3.03 0.56
C LEU A 119 -24.09 2.48 0.30
N LEU A 120 -23.98 1.16 0.16
CA LEU A 120 -22.70 0.50 -0.11
C LEU A 120 -22.38 0.44 -1.60
N THR A 121 -23.35 0.04 -2.43
CA THR A 121 -23.10 -0.22 -3.86
C THR A 121 -22.81 1.04 -4.64
N SER A 122 -23.43 2.16 -4.28
CA SER A 122 -23.26 3.44 -4.97
C SER A 122 -21.82 3.95 -4.97
N ALA A 123 -21.06 3.62 -3.92
CA ALA A 123 -19.67 4.02 -3.80
C ALA A 123 -18.72 3.34 -4.80
N PHE A 124 -19.17 2.29 -5.48
CA PHE A 124 -18.38 1.58 -6.50
C PHE A 124 -18.84 1.90 -7.92
N LEU A 125 -19.97 2.60 -8.07
CA LEU A 125 -20.53 2.99 -9.36
C LEU A 125 -19.93 4.31 -9.84
N HIS A 126 -19.70 4.42 -11.14
CA HIS A 126 -19.06 5.60 -11.73
C HIS A 126 -19.84 6.10 -12.93
N ASP A 127 -20.28 7.37 -12.85
CA ASP A 127 -21.11 8.00 -13.90
C ASP A 127 -20.50 7.92 -15.30
N GLY A 128 -19.18 8.00 -15.43
CA GLY A 128 -18.52 7.91 -16.73
C GLY A 128 -17.00 7.73 -16.63
N PHE A 129 -16.36 7.62 -17.79
CA PHE A 129 -14.93 7.31 -17.90
C PHE A 129 -14.04 8.33 -17.18
N LEU A 130 -14.31 9.62 -17.33
CA LEU A 130 -13.53 10.67 -16.65
C LEU A 130 -13.68 10.58 -15.12
N HIS A 131 -14.88 10.24 -14.65
CA HIS A 131 -15.17 10.12 -13.22
C HIS A 131 -14.39 8.96 -12.59
N ILE A 132 -14.39 7.77 -13.20
CA ILE A 132 -13.55 6.67 -12.72
C ILE A 132 -12.05 6.98 -12.85
N ALA A 133 -11.61 7.61 -13.94
CA ALA A 133 -10.19 7.92 -14.14
C ALA A 133 -9.64 8.82 -13.01
N ILE A 134 -10.36 9.87 -12.64
CA ILE A 134 -9.95 10.79 -11.55
C ILE A 134 -10.01 10.09 -10.19
N ASN A 135 -11.01 9.24 -9.94
CA ASN A 135 -11.09 8.48 -8.68
C ASN A 135 -9.94 7.49 -8.56
N MET A 136 -9.65 6.71 -9.61
CA MET A 136 -8.56 5.74 -9.57
C MET A 136 -7.19 6.42 -9.48
N PHE A 137 -7.03 7.61 -10.10
CA PHE A 137 -5.86 8.44 -9.91
C PHE A 137 -5.73 8.88 -8.44
N SER A 138 -6.80 9.36 -7.83
CA SER A 138 -6.81 9.77 -6.42
C SER A 138 -6.50 8.60 -5.48
N LEU A 139 -7.16 7.44 -5.65
CA LEU A 139 -6.87 6.23 -4.88
C LEU A 139 -5.40 5.82 -5.06
N TYR A 140 -4.90 5.82 -6.29
CA TYR A 140 -3.51 5.44 -6.54
C TYR A 140 -2.52 6.40 -5.84
N PHE A 141 -2.70 7.71 -5.93
CA PHE A 141 -1.73 8.66 -5.37
C PHE A 141 -1.88 8.86 -3.87
N VAL A 142 -3.11 9.06 -3.39
CA VAL A 142 -3.39 9.34 -1.97
C VAL A 142 -3.26 8.06 -1.16
N ASP A 143 -3.91 6.98 -1.59
CA ASP A 143 -4.04 5.80 -0.74
C ASP A 143 -2.78 4.93 -0.77
N SER A 144 -1.99 4.99 -1.84
CA SER A 144 -0.66 4.37 -1.84
C SER A 144 0.27 5.00 -0.82
N ALA A 145 0.06 6.26 -0.44
CA ALA A 145 0.79 6.91 0.65
C ALA A 145 0.12 6.66 2.01
N LEU A 146 -1.21 6.62 2.06
CA LEU A 146 -1.97 6.47 3.29
C LEU A 146 -1.91 5.05 3.87
N GLU A 147 -2.14 4.01 3.06
CA GLU A 147 -2.25 2.63 3.53
C GLU A 147 -0.97 2.14 4.27
N PRO A 148 0.26 2.41 3.80
CA PRO A 148 1.47 2.07 4.54
C PRO A 148 1.64 2.86 5.84
N ALA A 149 1.12 4.10 5.91
CA ALA A 149 1.26 4.97 7.07
C ALA A 149 0.37 4.55 8.24
N ILE A 150 -0.86 4.11 7.96
CA ILE A 150 -1.85 3.74 9.00
C ILE A 150 -2.08 2.22 9.11
N GLY A 151 -1.55 1.44 8.16
CA GLY A 151 -1.74 -0.01 8.06
C GLY A 151 -3.06 -0.39 7.41
N SER A 152 -3.09 -1.52 6.69
CA SER A 152 -4.24 -1.93 5.86
C SER A 152 -5.56 -2.07 6.62
N ARG A 153 -5.55 -2.50 7.89
CA ARG A 153 -6.79 -2.62 8.69
C ARG A 153 -7.42 -1.26 8.93
N ASN A 154 -6.64 -0.28 9.38
CA ASN A 154 -7.15 1.05 9.67
C ASN A 154 -7.55 1.77 8.39
N PHE A 155 -6.78 1.57 7.31
CA PHE A 155 -7.15 2.05 5.98
C PHE A 155 -8.53 1.57 5.55
N VAL A 156 -8.82 0.26 5.64
CA VAL A 156 -10.13 -0.28 5.29
C VAL A 156 -11.24 0.30 6.18
N VAL A 157 -11.00 0.48 7.49
CA VAL A 157 -11.99 1.11 8.38
C VAL A 157 -12.28 2.54 7.95
N VAL A 158 -11.24 3.35 7.72
CA VAL A 158 -11.39 4.74 7.27
C VAL A 158 -12.16 4.76 5.96
N TYR A 159 -11.75 3.96 4.97
CA TYR A 159 -12.43 3.86 3.67
C TYR A 159 -13.91 3.53 3.82
N MET A 160 -14.26 2.50 4.59
CA MET A 160 -15.66 2.09 4.79
C MET A 160 -16.48 3.13 5.55
N THR A 161 -15.89 3.83 6.53
CA THR A 161 -16.58 4.91 7.23
C THR A 161 -16.79 6.14 6.35
N SER A 162 -15.80 6.51 5.54
CA SER A 162 -15.91 7.59 4.56
C SER A 162 -16.94 7.28 3.49
N LEU A 163 -17.01 6.01 3.07
CA LEU A 163 -18.01 5.51 2.14
C LEU A 163 -19.43 5.76 2.66
N LEU A 164 -19.73 5.33 3.89
CA LEU A 164 -21.06 5.48 4.51
C LEU A 164 -21.39 6.94 4.85
N ALA A 165 -20.39 7.77 5.12
CA ALA A 165 -20.60 9.18 5.43
C ALA A 165 -20.76 10.04 4.15
N GLY A 166 -20.18 9.59 3.04
CA GLY A 166 -20.24 10.28 1.74
C GLY A 166 -21.45 9.89 0.89
N SER A 167 -22.15 8.81 1.25
CA SER A 167 -23.42 8.37 0.66
C SER A 167 -24.60 9.18 1.20
#